data_AF-A0A352Z5D0-F1
#
_entry.id   AF-A0A352Z5D0-F1
#
_cell.length_a   1.000
_cell.length_b   1.000
_cell.length_c   1.000
_cell.angle_alpha   90.00
_cell.angle_beta   90.00
_cell.angle_gamma   90.00
#
_symmetry.space_group_name_H-M   'P 1'
#
loop_
_entity.id
_entity.type
_entity.pdbx_description
1 polymer ?
#
loop_
_entity_poly.entity_id
_entity_poly.type
_entity_poly.pdbx_seq_one_letter_code
_entity_poly.pdbx_strand_id
1 'polypeptide(L)'
;METINFILNGKEVTITVDDSEILLHTLRERLNIKSVKEGCSIGECGTCTVLIDDEPHYSCLTLSSKVNGRDIKTVEYLGKSGKLHPLQEAFIKSGAVQCGYCTPGMLLSAYSLLLKNRKPDWEEIKEAISGNLCRCTGYHQIVEAIKDAADIIDTPTHEQQKKSPISMEKRKKEEVFTILTSTKEARVYAGGTDILVNKRKGEKFRPFIDITNIQEFSGISEFNGTIHIGATSTHSQLTENIIIREKALSLSLACSMIGTPQIRNMGTIGGNIVNASPAADAIPPLLIHDAICILES
;
A
#
# COMPACT_ATOMS: atom_id res chain seq x y z
N MET A 1 -7.02 2.14 -22.32
CA MET A 1 -7.08 0.70 -22.04
C MET A 1 -5.68 0.14 -22.17
N GLU A 2 -5.23 -0.62 -21.17
CA GLU A 2 -3.89 -1.21 -21.09
C GLU A 2 -4.01 -2.69 -20.73
N THR A 3 -3.22 -3.56 -21.36
CA THR A 3 -3.12 -4.97 -20.96
C THR A 3 -2.02 -5.14 -19.93
N ILE A 4 -2.38 -5.66 -18.76
CA ILE A 4 -1.46 -5.89 -17.64
C ILE A 4 -1.30 -7.39 -17.38
N ASN A 5 -0.13 -7.78 -16.90
CA ASN A 5 0.24 -9.14 -16.52
C ASN A 5 0.77 -9.14 -15.09
N PHE A 6 0.20 -9.94 -14.20
CA PHE A 6 0.61 -9.96 -12.80
C PHE A 6 0.38 -11.33 -12.16
N ILE A 7 0.92 -11.56 -10.97
CA ILE A 7 0.68 -12.77 -10.20
C ILE A 7 -0.46 -12.51 -9.21
N LEU A 8 -1.49 -13.34 -9.21
CA LEU A 8 -2.59 -13.31 -8.26
C LEU A 8 -2.66 -14.63 -7.50
N ASN A 9 -2.39 -14.59 -6.19
CA ASN A 9 -2.37 -15.77 -5.33
C ASN A 9 -1.49 -16.90 -5.90
N GLY A 10 -0.32 -16.54 -6.44
CA GLY A 10 0.64 -17.47 -7.05
C GLY A 10 0.29 -17.94 -8.48
N LYS A 11 -0.73 -17.36 -9.14
CA LYS A 11 -1.10 -17.67 -10.53
C LYS A 11 -0.95 -16.46 -11.43
N GLU A 12 -0.39 -16.65 -12.63
CA GLU A 12 -0.34 -15.61 -13.64
C GLU A 12 -1.74 -15.22 -14.13
N VAL A 13 -1.99 -13.91 -14.24
CA VAL A 13 -3.23 -13.33 -14.74
C VAL A 13 -2.89 -12.23 -15.75
N THR A 14 -3.55 -12.29 -16.90
CA THR A 14 -3.50 -11.26 -17.95
C THR A 14 -4.89 -10.67 -18.15
N ILE A 15 -5.01 -9.34 -18.13
CA ILE A 15 -6.29 -8.65 -18.31
C ILE A 15 -6.11 -7.25 -18.90
N THR A 16 -7.03 -6.81 -19.74
CA THR A 16 -7.08 -5.44 -20.26
C THR A 16 -7.94 -4.56 -19.36
N VAL A 17 -7.38 -3.48 -18.81
CA VAL A 17 -8.04 -2.56 -17.87
C VAL A 17 -8.17 -1.16 -18.44
N ASP A 18 -9.16 -0.42 -17.97
CA ASP A 18 -9.26 1.01 -18.26
C ASP A 18 -8.25 1.81 -17.42
N ASP A 19 -7.76 2.94 -17.95
CA ASP A 19 -6.74 3.81 -17.35
C ASP A 19 -7.10 4.32 -15.93
N SER A 20 -8.37 4.19 -15.58
CA SER A 20 -8.95 4.74 -14.35
C SER A 20 -9.67 3.68 -13.51
N GLU A 21 -9.55 2.40 -13.91
CA GLU A 21 -10.12 1.25 -13.23
C GLU A 21 -9.34 0.93 -11.95
N ILE A 22 -10.02 0.92 -10.81
CA ILE A 22 -9.39 0.59 -9.53
C ILE A 22 -9.30 -0.93 -9.33
N LEU A 23 -8.24 -1.35 -8.65
CA LEU A 23 -7.92 -2.76 -8.41
C LEU A 23 -9.07 -3.50 -7.71
N LEU A 24 -9.77 -2.83 -6.79
CA LEU A 24 -10.95 -3.39 -6.12
C LEU A 24 -11.99 -3.92 -7.12
N HIS A 25 -12.31 -3.15 -8.16
CA HIS A 25 -13.32 -3.54 -9.16
C HIS A 25 -12.77 -4.65 -10.06
N THR A 26 -11.52 -4.55 -10.49
CA THR A 26 -10.86 -5.59 -11.29
C THR A 26 -10.90 -6.94 -10.57
N LEU A 27 -10.46 -6.97 -9.30
CA LEU A 27 -10.46 -8.19 -8.50
C LEU A 27 -11.87 -8.75 -8.29
N ARG A 28 -12.82 -7.92 -7.87
CA ARG A 28 -14.16 -8.39 -7.51
C ARG A 28 -15.02 -8.70 -8.73
N GLU A 29 -15.13 -7.78 -9.67
CA GLU A 29 -16.14 -7.82 -10.71
C GLU A 29 -15.67 -8.53 -11.98
N ARG A 30 -14.35 -8.57 -12.21
CA ARG A 30 -13.79 -9.20 -13.42
C ARG A 30 -13.09 -10.51 -13.14
N LEU A 31 -12.38 -10.61 -12.02
CA LEU A 31 -11.67 -11.81 -11.61
C LEU A 31 -12.42 -12.63 -10.54
N ASN A 32 -13.62 -12.19 -10.15
CA ASN A 32 -14.51 -12.86 -9.21
C ASN A 32 -13.89 -13.15 -7.81
N ILE A 33 -12.90 -12.36 -7.39
CA ILE A 33 -12.30 -12.42 -6.06
C ILE A 33 -13.17 -11.62 -5.08
N LYS A 34 -14.30 -12.22 -4.69
CA LYS A 34 -15.31 -11.55 -3.85
C LYS A 34 -14.90 -11.42 -2.39
N SER A 35 -13.78 -12.01 -1.96
CA SER A 35 -13.24 -11.88 -0.60
C SER A 35 -12.75 -10.46 -0.30
N VAL A 36 -12.18 -9.76 -1.28
CA VAL A 36 -11.83 -8.34 -1.19
C VAL A 36 -13.13 -7.55 -1.17
N LYS A 37 -13.41 -6.81 -0.10
CA LYS A 37 -14.72 -6.18 0.08
C LYS A 37 -14.69 -4.70 -0.24
N GLU A 38 -15.79 -4.20 -0.76
CA GLU A 38 -16.05 -2.76 -0.78
C GLU A 38 -16.68 -2.34 0.55
N GLY A 39 -16.10 -1.35 1.22
CA GLY A 39 -16.57 -0.83 2.51
C GLY A 39 -16.81 0.66 2.45
N CYS A 40 -15.80 1.45 2.82
CA CYS A 40 -15.85 2.92 2.74
C CYS A 40 -15.47 3.47 1.36
N SER A 41 -14.65 2.74 0.60
CA SER A 41 -14.12 3.13 -0.72
C SER A 41 -13.31 4.44 -0.76
N ILE A 42 -12.84 4.90 0.39
CA ILE A 42 -12.03 6.12 0.55
C ILE A 42 -10.75 5.88 1.36
N GLY A 43 -10.36 4.61 1.58
CA GLY A 43 -9.11 4.26 2.26
C GLY A 43 -9.14 4.31 3.78
N GLU A 44 -10.30 4.12 4.41
CA GLU A 44 -10.42 4.21 5.88
C GLU A 44 -10.60 2.83 6.55
N CYS A 45 -11.45 1.96 6.00
CA CYS A 45 -11.91 0.77 6.73
C CYS A 45 -11.06 -0.50 6.55
N GLY A 46 -10.19 -0.55 5.54
CA GLY A 46 -9.35 -1.71 5.22
C GLY A 46 -10.03 -3.03 4.83
N THR A 47 -11.35 -3.06 4.64
CA THR A 47 -12.02 -4.28 4.13
C THR A 47 -11.59 -4.67 2.70
N CYS A 48 -10.98 -3.72 1.99
CA CYS A 48 -10.42 -3.87 0.65
C CYS A 48 -8.91 -4.16 0.63
N THR A 49 -8.29 -4.41 1.80
CA THR A 49 -6.84 -4.68 1.88
C THR A 49 -6.48 -5.89 1.03
N VAL A 50 -5.41 -5.73 0.24
CA VAL A 50 -4.70 -6.77 -0.48
C VAL A 50 -3.22 -6.60 -0.19
N LEU A 51 -2.40 -7.64 -0.41
CA LEU A 51 -0.95 -7.46 -0.40
C LEU A 51 -0.47 -7.24 -1.83
N ILE A 52 0.40 -6.26 -2.01
CA ILE A 52 1.11 -5.99 -3.25
C ILE A 52 2.60 -6.08 -2.94
N ASP A 53 3.27 -7.09 -3.49
CA ASP A 53 4.63 -7.47 -3.11
C ASP A 53 4.80 -7.57 -1.59
N ASP A 54 3.87 -8.29 -0.95
CA ASP A 54 3.79 -8.54 0.50
C ASP A 54 3.53 -7.33 1.41
N GLU A 55 3.45 -6.13 0.85
CA GLU A 55 3.01 -4.93 1.58
C GLU A 55 1.49 -4.78 1.52
N PRO A 56 0.81 -4.41 2.61
CA PRO A 56 -0.63 -4.19 2.59
C PRO A 56 -0.97 -2.86 1.92
N HIS A 57 -1.92 -2.91 0.99
CA HIS A 57 -2.41 -1.77 0.21
C HIS A 57 -3.94 -1.77 0.18
N TYR A 58 -4.56 -0.60 0.04
CA TYR A 58 -5.99 -0.50 -0.24
C TYR A 58 -6.25 -0.61 -1.74
N SER A 59 -6.88 -1.72 -2.14
CA SER A 59 -7.27 -1.94 -3.54
C SER A 59 -8.29 -0.90 -4.05
N CYS A 60 -9.05 -0.25 -3.15
CA CYS A 60 -9.98 0.82 -3.54
C CYS A 60 -9.30 2.14 -3.96
N LEU A 61 -8.04 2.34 -3.57
CA LEU A 61 -7.19 3.49 -3.91
C LEU A 61 -5.97 3.10 -4.76
N THR A 62 -6.01 1.93 -5.38
CA THR A 62 -4.95 1.44 -6.27
C THR A 62 -5.51 1.36 -7.69
N LEU A 63 -4.84 1.97 -8.67
CA LEU A 63 -5.18 1.74 -10.09
C LEU A 63 -4.76 0.34 -10.50
N SER A 64 -5.56 -0.30 -11.35
CA SER A 64 -5.26 -1.65 -11.83
C SER A 64 -3.99 -1.68 -12.68
N SER A 65 -3.71 -0.62 -13.44
CA SER A 65 -2.45 -0.50 -14.18
C SER A 65 -1.22 -0.61 -13.29
N LYS A 66 -1.30 -0.16 -12.03
CA LYS A 66 -0.19 -0.19 -11.05
C LYS A 66 0.25 -1.61 -10.66
N VAL A 67 -0.61 -2.62 -10.86
CA VAL A 67 -0.25 -4.00 -10.48
C VAL A 67 0.43 -4.77 -11.61
N ASN A 68 0.58 -4.17 -12.79
CA ASN A 68 1.34 -4.79 -13.87
C ASN A 68 2.73 -5.21 -13.36
N GLY A 69 3.14 -6.43 -13.66
CA GLY A 69 4.40 -7.03 -13.21
C GLY A 69 4.53 -7.32 -11.71
N ARG A 70 3.49 -7.12 -10.88
CA ARG A 70 3.59 -7.28 -9.40
C ARG A 70 2.98 -8.58 -8.90
N ASP A 71 3.30 -8.95 -7.66
CA ASP A 71 2.63 -10.05 -6.96
C ASP A 71 1.50 -9.53 -6.08
N ILE A 72 0.32 -10.11 -6.23
CA ILE A 72 -0.90 -9.72 -5.52
C ILE A 72 -1.41 -10.92 -4.71
N LYS A 73 -1.54 -10.74 -3.40
CA LYS A 73 -2.13 -11.74 -2.51
C LYS A 73 -3.43 -11.23 -1.91
N THR A 74 -4.47 -12.04 -2.03
CA THR A 74 -5.75 -11.89 -1.32
C THR A 74 -5.87 -12.98 -0.27
N VAL A 75 -6.96 -13.00 0.51
CA VAL A 75 -7.09 -13.95 1.63
C VAL A 75 -7.07 -15.42 1.17
N GLU A 76 -7.44 -15.68 -0.09
CA GLU A 76 -7.35 -17.00 -0.74
C GLU A 76 -5.92 -17.54 -0.84
N TYR A 77 -4.89 -16.68 -0.76
CA TYR A 77 -3.50 -17.11 -0.70
C TYR A 77 -3.18 -17.87 0.59
N LEU A 78 -3.78 -17.46 1.72
CA LEU A 78 -3.47 -18.01 3.03
C LEU A 78 -3.97 -19.45 3.16
N GLY A 79 -5.11 -19.77 2.57
CA GLY A 79 -5.68 -21.10 2.67
C GLY A 79 -7.00 -21.22 1.92
N LYS A 80 -7.46 -22.46 1.80
CA LYS A 80 -8.73 -22.82 1.16
C LYS A 80 -9.52 -23.74 2.08
N SER A 81 -10.79 -23.95 1.77
CA SER A 81 -11.62 -24.91 2.52
C SER A 81 -10.91 -26.27 2.62
N GLY A 82 -10.81 -26.80 3.84
CA GLY A 82 -10.11 -28.05 4.17
C GLY A 82 -8.62 -27.94 4.48
N LYS A 83 -7.97 -26.79 4.20
CA LYS A 83 -6.59 -26.51 4.64
C LYS A 83 -6.43 -25.02 4.91
N LEU A 84 -6.61 -24.65 6.18
CA LEU A 84 -6.51 -23.28 6.64
C LEU A 84 -5.06 -22.91 6.98
N HIS A 85 -4.76 -21.63 6.87
CA HIS A 85 -3.54 -21.06 7.44
C HIS A 85 -3.65 -21.08 8.97
N PRO A 86 -2.54 -21.24 9.73
CA PRO A 86 -2.58 -21.12 11.19
C PRO A 86 -3.20 -19.80 11.68
N LEU A 87 -3.00 -18.70 10.94
CA LEU A 87 -3.64 -17.42 11.22
C LEU A 87 -5.17 -17.47 11.11
N GLN A 88 -5.70 -18.17 10.10
CA GLN A 88 -7.15 -18.36 9.95
C GLN A 88 -7.71 -19.24 11.07
N GLU A 89 -6.99 -20.30 11.45
CA GLU A 89 -7.37 -21.20 12.54
C GLU A 89 -7.38 -20.47 13.89
N ALA A 90 -6.36 -19.66 14.17
CA ALA A 90 -6.28 -18.86 15.39
C ALA A 90 -7.45 -17.87 15.49
N PHE A 91 -7.80 -17.18 14.39
CA PHE A 91 -8.94 -16.26 14.38
C PHE A 91 -10.27 -16.96 14.72
N ILE A 92 -10.47 -18.18 14.22
CA ILE A 92 -11.67 -18.98 14.54
C ILE A 92 -11.64 -19.40 16.01
N LYS A 93 -10.53 -19.95 16.47
CA LYS A 93 -10.37 -20.47 17.84
C LYS A 93 -10.58 -19.39 18.91
N SER A 94 -10.02 -18.20 18.69
CA SER A 94 -10.09 -17.10 19.66
C SER A 94 -11.40 -16.30 19.57
N GLY A 95 -12.32 -16.64 18.67
CA GLY A 95 -13.55 -15.86 18.47
C GLY A 95 -13.30 -14.47 17.87
N ALA A 96 -12.20 -14.31 17.13
CA ALA A 96 -11.82 -13.07 16.44
C ALA A 96 -12.70 -12.75 15.21
N VAL A 97 -13.76 -13.53 14.98
CA VAL A 97 -14.68 -13.42 13.85
C VAL A 97 -16.12 -13.44 14.34
N GLN A 98 -16.89 -12.41 13.96
CA GLN A 98 -18.35 -12.38 14.13
C GLN A 98 -19.03 -12.26 12.76
N CYS A 99 -19.30 -11.05 12.26
CA CYS A 99 -19.91 -10.87 10.94
C CYS A 99 -18.99 -11.27 9.77
N GLY A 100 -17.67 -11.33 10.01
CA GLY A 100 -16.67 -11.77 9.04
C GLY A 100 -16.29 -10.76 7.95
N TYR A 101 -16.97 -9.60 7.85
CA TYR A 101 -16.79 -8.69 6.72
C TYR A 101 -15.38 -8.06 6.64
N CYS A 102 -14.80 -7.70 7.79
CA CYS A 102 -13.46 -7.12 7.89
C CYS A 102 -12.33 -8.16 7.93
N THR A 103 -12.67 -9.43 8.19
CA THR A 103 -11.69 -10.50 8.47
C THR A 103 -10.67 -10.72 7.35
N PRO A 104 -11.03 -10.68 6.05
CA PRO A 104 -10.05 -10.84 4.98
C PRO A 104 -8.92 -9.80 5.04
N GLY A 105 -9.26 -8.53 5.24
CA GLY A 105 -8.27 -7.46 5.34
C GLY A 105 -7.42 -7.58 6.60
N MET A 106 -8.03 -7.95 7.73
CA MET A 106 -7.35 -8.18 9.00
C MET A 106 -6.28 -9.27 8.90
N LEU A 107 -6.63 -10.39 8.27
CA LEU A 107 -5.74 -11.54 8.07
C LEU A 107 -4.55 -11.17 7.19
N LEU A 108 -4.75 -10.37 6.14
CA LEU A 108 -3.66 -9.97 5.26
C LEU A 108 -2.71 -8.98 5.93
N SER A 109 -3.23 -7.98 6.66
CA SER A 109 -2.39 -7.05 7.43
C SER A 109 -1.57 -7.79 8.49
N ALA A 110 -2.19 -8.72 9.21
CA ALA A 110 -1.49 -9.57 10.18
C ALA A 110 -0.46 -10.50 9.53
N TYR A 111 -0.79 -11.10 8.38
CA TYR A 111 0.16 -11.92 7.64
C TYR A 111 1.39 -11.12 7.20
N SER A 112 1.20 -9.91 6.66
CA SER A 112 2.32 -9.02 6.28
C SER A 112 3.20 -8.65 7.48
N LEU A 113 2.61 -8.34 8.64
CA LEU A 113 3.38 -8.14 9.88
C LEU A 113 4.26 -9.35 10.21
N LEU A 114 3.67 -10.55 10.16
CA LEU A 114 4.38 -11.79 10.52
C LEU A 114 5.47 -12.20 9.51
N LEU A 115 5.43 -11.68 8.29
CA LEU A 115 6.54 -11.80 7.34
C LEU A 115 7.77 -10.98 7.76
N LYS A 116 7.55 -9.85 8.42
CA LYS A 116 8.58 -8.91 8.86
C LYS A 116 9.09 -9.23 10.26
N ASN A 117 8.18 -9.51 11.19
CA ASN A 117 8.50 -9.81 12.59
C ASN A 117 7.71 -11.05 13.03
N ARG A 118 8.41 -12.17 13.29
CA ARG A 118 7.80 -13.44 13.73
C ARG A 118 7.35 -13.44 15.19
N LYS A 119 7.76 -12.46 15.98
CA LYS A 119 7.38 -12.35 17.40
C LYS A 119 6.98 -10.93 17.73
N PRO A 120 5.95 -10.39 17.04
CA PRO A 120 5.53 -9.03 17.28
C PRO A 120 5.00 -8.89 18.70
N ASP A 121 5.24 -7.73 19.29
CA ASP A 121 4.59 -7.33 20.53
C ASP A 121 3.16 -6.86 20.26
N TRP A 122 2.48 -6.49 21.34
CA TRP A 122 1.07 -6.11 21.29
C TRP A 122 0.83 -4.80 20.53
N GLU A 123 1.76 -3.85 20.61
CA GLU A 123 1.64 -2.55 19.95
C GLU A 123 1.99 -2.66 18.47
N GLU A 124 2.97 -3.48 18.10
CA GLU A 124 3.27 -3.81 16.71
C GLU A 124 2.06 -4.47 16.01
N ILE A 125 1.36 -5.38 16.69
CA ILE A 125 0.13 -5.99 16.15
C ILE A 125 -0.96 -4.95 15.96
N LYS A 126 -1.22 -4.11 16.97
CA LYS A 126 -2.23 -3.04 16.90
C LYS A 126 -1.94 -2.08 15.75
N GLU A 127 -0.68 -1.67 15.62
CA GLU A 127 -0.27 -0.74 14.57
C GLU A 127 -0.50 -1.35 13.18
N ALA A 128 -0.07 -2.61 12.97
CA ALA A 128 -0.23 -3.29 11.69
C ALA A 128 -1.70 -3.42 11.25
N ILE A 129 -2.61 -3.65 12.19
CA ILE A 129 -4.04 -3.81 11.90
C ILE A 129 -4.84 -2.51 12.04
N SER A 130 -4.21 -1.38 12.38
CA SER A 130 -4.89 -0.11 12.67
C SER A 130 -5.75 0.40 11.51
N GLY A 131 -5.41 0.04 10.27
CA GLY A 131 -6.20 0.34 9.08
C GLY A 131 -7.35 -0.61 8.78
N ASN A 132 -7.63 -1.59 9.63
CA ASN A 132 -8.73 -2.54 9.46
C ASN A 132 -9.80 -2.33 10.53
N LEU A 133 -10.86 -1.60 10.17
CA LEU A 133 -11.95 -1.32 11.09
C LEU A 133 -12.85 -2.55 11.27
N CYS A 134 -13.02 -2.98 12.52
CA CYS A 134 -13.98 -3.99 12.93
C CYS A 134 -15.02 -3.38 13.87
N ARG A 135 -16.30 -3.54 13.53
CA ARG A 135 -17.40 -3.01 14.35
C ARG A 135 -17.98 -4.01 15.34
N CYS A 136 -17.62 -5.28 15.24
CA CYS A 136 -18.30 -6.37 15.96
C CYS A 136 -17.49 -6.91 17.14
N THR A 137 -16.19 -7.13 16.98
CA THR A 137 -15.39 -7.93 17.93
C THR A 137 -14.75 -7.13 19.06
N GLY A 138 -14.48 -5.83 18.86
CA GLY A 138 -13.76 -5.02 19.87
C GLY A 138 -12.23 -5.22 19.88
N TYR A 139 -11.66 -5.82 18.84
CA TYR A 139 -10.22 -5.97 18.55
C TYR A 139 -9.38 -6.87 19.47
N HIS A 140 -9.72 -7.00 20.75
CA HIS A 140 -8.88 -7.75 21.70
C HIS A 140 -8.57 -9.19 21.25
N GLN A 141 -9.61 -9.95 20.89
CA GLN A 141 -9.48 -11.33 20.41
C GLN A 141 -8.72 -11.45 19.09
N ILE A 142 -8.74 -10.39 18.27
CA ILE A 142 -7.95 -10.36 17.04
C ILE A 142 -6.46 -10.26 17.37
N VAL A 143 -6.10 -9.36 18.29
CA VAL A 143 -4.69 -9.20 18.69
C VAL A 143 -4.18 -10.50 19.33
N GLU A 144 -4.97 -11.12 20.21
CA GLU A 144 -4.69 -12.44 20.77
C GLU A 144 -4.48 -13.51 19.69
N ALA A 145 -5.41 -13.60 18.73
CA ALA A 145 -5.31 -14.58 17.64
C ALA A 145 -4.06 -14.40 16.78
N ILE A 146 -3.65 -13.15 16.51
CA ILE A 146 -2.43 -12.86 15.75
C ILE A 146 -1.20 -13.27 16.56
N LYS A 147 -1.19 -12.99 17.87
CA LYS A 147 -0.11 -13.35 18.77
C LYS A 147 0.05 -14.88 18.87
N ASP A 148 -1.05 -15.60 19.05
CA ASP A 148 -1.08 -17.07 19.09
C ASP A 148 -0.60 -17.69 17.77
N ALA A 149 -1.02 -17.12 16.64
CA ALA A 149 -0.59 -17.59 15.33
C ALA A 149 0.91 -17.40 15.11
N ALA A 150 1.50 -16.32 15.63
CA ALA A 150 2.92 -16.02 15.50
C ALA A 150 3.82 -17.13 16.09
N ASP A 151 3.36 -17.82 17.15
CA ASP A 151 4.11 -18.91 17.79
C ASP A 151 4.07 -20.23 16.99
N ILE A 152 3.12 -20.36 16.06
CA ILE A 152 2.86 -21.60 15.30
C ILE A 152 3.38 -21.48 13.86
N ILE A 153 3.38 -20.27 13.31
CA ILE A 153 3.68 -20.03 11.91
C ILE A 153 5.18 -20.19 11.60
N ASP A 154 5.49 -21.01 10.60
CA ASP A 154 6.80 -21.07 9.94
C ASP A 154 6.72 -20.49 8.51
N THR A 155 6.34 -19.22 8.39
CA THR A 155 6.29 -18.53 7.08
C THR A 155 7.68 -18.02 6.71
N PRO A 156 8.19 -18.27 5.49
CA PRO A 156 9.46 -17.70 5.01
C PRO A 156 9.47 -16.18 5.18
N THR A 157 10.55 -15.63 5.77
CA THR A 157 10.74 -14.18 5.90
C THR A 157 10.85 -13.52 4.52
N HIS A 158 10.68 -12.19 4.44
CA HIS A 158 10.80 -11.43 3.18
C HIS A 158 12.07 -11.74 2.38
N GLU A 159 13.19 -12.09 3.04
CA GLU A 159 14.44 -12.47 2.37
C GLU A 159 14.34 -13.76 1.53
N GLN A 160 13.34 -14.61 1.79
CA GLN A 160 13.17 -15.92 1.17
C GLN A 160 12.07 -15.95 0.08
N GLN A 161 11.34 -14.87 -0.13
CA GLN A 161 10.27 -14.81 -1.13
C GLN A 161 10.79 -14.20 -2.45
N LYS A 162 10.58 -14.93 -3.56
CA LYS A 162 10.97 -14.49 -4.90
C LYS A 162 10.18 -13.24 -5.28
N LYS A 163 10.88 -12.15 -5.65
CA LYS A 163 10.28 -11.02 -6.37
C LYS A 163 9.54 -11.54 -7.60
N SER A 164 8.46 -10.84 -7.99
CA SER A 164 7.70 -11.14 -9.20
C SER A 164 8.66 -11.38 -10.39
N PRO A 165 8.49 -12.46 -11.15
CA PRO A 165 9.40 -12.82 -12.26
C PRO A 165 9.27 -11.87 -13.46
N ILE A 166 8.31 -10.95 -13.44
CA ILE A 166 7.98 -10.06 -14.54
C ILE A 166 8.79 -8.77 -14.39
N SER A 167 9.86 -8.63 -15.18
CA SER A 167 10.62 -7.39 -15.31
C SER A 167 9.78 -6.34 -16.03
N MET A 168 9.47 -5.22 -15.37
CA MET A 168 8.87 -4.06 -16.03
C MET A 168 9.94 -3.17 -16.65
N GLU A 169 9.67 -2.62 -17.83
CA GLU A 169 10.49 -1.55 -18.37
C GLU A 169 10.35 -0.30 -17.51
N LYS A 170 11.49 0.31 -17.18
CA LYS A 170 11.52 1.59 -16.48
C LYS A 170 11.05 2.68 -17.43
N ARG A 171 10.16 3.53 -16.93
CA ARG A 171 9.69 4.71 -17.67
C ARG A 171 10.74 5.81 -17.55
N LYS A 172 10.95 6.55 -18.64
CA LYS A 172 11.80 7.76 -18.63
C LYS A 172 10.99 8.98 -18.22
N LYS A 173 11.58 9.89 -17.45
CA LYS A 173 10.90 11.12 -17.00
C LYS A 173 10.52 12.06 -18.15
N GLU A 174 11.33 12.08 -19.22
CA GLU A 174 11.09 12.90 -20.41
C GLU A 174 9.79 12.52 -21.13
N GLU A 175 9.41 11.25 -21.10
CA GLU A 175 8.13 10.78 -21.64
C GLU A 175 6.96 11.33 -20.85
N VAL A 176 7.08 11.41 -19.52
CA VAL A 176 6.04 11.99 -18.65
C VAL A 176 5.90 13.48 -18.91
N PHE A 177 7.00 14.22 -19.03
CA PHE A 177 6.97 15.66 -19.33
C PHE A 177 6.33 15.94 -20.69
N THR A 178 6.61 15.11 -21.69
CA THR A 178 5.97 15.20 -23.02
C THR A 178 4.45 15.00 -22.94
N ILE A 179 3.97 14.04 -22.13
CA ILE A 179 2.53 13.82 -21.95
C ILE A 179 1.88 14.98 -21.18
N LEU A 180 2.53 15.46 -20.11
CA LEU A 180 2.00 16.56 -19.30
C LEU A 180 1.90 17.89 -20.08
N THR A 181 2.85 18.15 -20.97
CA THR A 181 2.84 19.34 -21.83
C THR A 181 1.80 19.26 -22.94
N SER A 182 1.54 18.06 -23.48
CA SER A 182 0.56 17.85 -24.56
C SER A 182 -0.87 17.65 -24.08
N THR A 183 -1.10 17.24 -22.83
CA THR A 183 -2.42 16.84 -22.31
C THR A 183 -2.74 17.52 -20.97
N LYS A 184 -3.54 18.58 -20.99
CA LYS A 184 -3.84 19.42 -19.81
C LYS A 184 -4.64 18.69 -18.73
N GLU A 185 -5.49 17.75 -19.12
CA GLU A 185 -6.30 16.92 -18.24
C GLU A 185 -5.52 15.78 -17.58
N ALA A 186 -4.28 15.52 -18.06
CA ALA A 186 -3.44 14.50 -17.49
C ALA A 186 -3.09 14.82 -16.04
N ARG A 187 -2.99 13.76 -15.23
CA ARG A 187 -2.60 13.88 -13.83
C ARG A 187 -1.55 12.85 -13.49
N VAL A 188 -0.49 13.33 -12.83
CA VAL A 188 0.52 12.48 -12.23
C VAL A 188 -0.14 11.61 -11.15
N TYR A 189 0.19 10.33 -11.18
CA TYR A 189 -0.25 9.34 -10.23
C TYR A 189 0.97 8.67 -9.59
N ALA A 190 0.95 8.61 -8.26
CA ALA A 190 1.91 7.83 -7.48
C ALA A 190 1.14 6.98 -6.47
N GLY A 191 0.91 7.48 -5.26
CA GLY A 191 0.20 6.75 -4.20
C GLY A 191 -1.29 6.57 -4.44
N GLY A 192 -1.94 7.53 -5.11
CA GLY A 192 -3.38 7.48 -5.39
C GLY A 192 -4.30 7.85 -4.22
N THR A 193 -3.75 8.07 -3.03
CA THR A 193 -4.47 8.23 -1.77
C THR A 193 -5.41 9.43 -1.74
N ASP A 194 -5.04 10.52 -2.40
CA ASP A 194 -5.86 11.74 -2.47
C ASP A 194 -6.64 11.81 -3.79
N ILE A 195 -5.94 11.60 -4.91
CA ILE A 195 -6.52 11.86 -6.24
C ILE A 195 -7.67 10.90 -6.58
N LEU A 196 -7.64 9.66 -6.10
CA LEU A 196 -8.73 8.70 -6.33
C LEU A 196 -9.93 8.95 -5.42
N VAL A 197 -9.71 9.53 -4.24
CA VAL A 197 -10.79 10.01 -3.37
C VAL A 197 -11.47 11.22 -4.04
N ASN A 198 -10.69 12.16 -4.55
CA ASN A 198 -11.21 13.34 -5.26
C ASN A 198 -11.95 12.97 -6.56
N LYS A 199 -11.44 12.01 -7.32
CA LYS A 199 -12.15 11.45 -8.47
C LYS A 199 -13.54 10.91 -8.09
N ARG A 200 -13.68 10.26 -6.92
CA ARG A 200 -14.99 9.80 -6.43
C ARG A 200 -15.92 10.95 -6.06
N LYS A 201 -15.39 12.11 -5.66
CA LYS A 201 -16.15 13.34 -5.44
C LYS A 201 -16.60 14.02 -6.75
N GLY A 202 -16.28 13.45 -7.91
CA GLY A 202 -16.75 13.89 -9.22
C GLY A 202 -15.68 14.56 -10.08
N GLU A 203 -14.43 14.64 -9.61
CA GLU A 203 -13.34 15.21 -10.40
C GLU A 203 -12.97 14.30 -11.58
N LYS A 204 -12.90 14.89 -12.79
CA LYS A 204 -12.64 14.17 -14.03
C LYS A 204 -11.18 14.34 -14.44
N PHE A 205 -10.33 13.44 -13.96
CA PHE A 205 -8.91 13.38 -14.34
C PHE A 205 -8.65 12.24 -15.30
N ARG A 206 -8.14 12.54 -16.50
CA ARG A 206 -7.70 11.55 -17.49
C ARG A 206 -6.69 12.17 -18.47
N PRO A 207 -5.62 11.45 -18.84
CA PRO A 207 -5.17 10.17 -18.31
C PRO A 207 -4.48 10.30 -16.93
N PHE A 208 -4.39 9.20 -16.18
CA PHE A 208 -3.45 9.10 -15.06
C PHE A 208 -2.09 8.65 -15.59
N ILE A 209 -1.02 9.32 -15.18
CA ILE A 209 0.35 8.98 -15.57
C ILE A 209 1.07 8.44 -14.33
N ASP A 210 1.29 7.13 -14.27
CA ASP A 210 2.03 6.51 -13.18
C ASP A 210 3.53 6.85 -13.29
N ILE A 211 4.08 7.45 -12.24
CA ILE A 211 5.50 7.83 -12.14
C ILE A 211 6.32 6.92 -11.22
N THR A 212 5.70 5.90 -10.61
CA THR A 212 6.35 5.05 -9.60
C THR A 212 7.46 4.16 -10.17
N ASN A 213 7.47 3.94 -11.48
CA ASN A 213 8.51 3.19 -12.20
C ASN A 213 9.63 4.07 -12.78
N ILE A 214 9.74 5.34 -12.34
CA ILE A 214 10.85 6.24 -12.68
C ILE A 214 11.88 6.18 -11.56
N GLN A 215 13.09 5.70 -11.86
CA GLN A 215 14.11 5.43 -10.85
C GLN A 215 14.56 6.70 -10.11
N GLU A 216 14.69 7.81 -10.84
CA GLU A 216 15.13 9.11 -10.35
C GLU A 216 14.16 9.72 -9.32
N PHE A 217 12.89 9.32 -9.36
CA PHE A 217 11.89 9.77 -8.39
C PHE A 217 11.80 8.87 -7.16
N SER A 218 12.57 7.79 -7.09
CA SER A 218 12.50 6.79 -6.02
C SER A 218 13.72 6.80 -5.12
N GLY A 219 13.52 6.46 -3.85
CA GLY A 219 14.60 6.17 -2.91
C GLY A 219 14.99 7.35 -2.02
N ILE A 220 15.91 7.04 -1.12
CA ILE A 220 16.46 7.97 -0.13
C ILE A 220 17.96 7.74 -0.12
N SER A 221 18.74 8.81 -0.34
CA SER A 221 20.20 8.75 -0.36
C SER A 221 20.79 10.00 0.24
N GLU A 222 22.02 9.92 0.72
CA GLU A 222 22.74 11.08 1.23
C GLU A 222 23.99 11.33 0.38
N PHE A 223 24.21 12.60 0.03
CA PHE A 223 25.43 13.03 -0.64
C PHE A 223 25.88 14.37 -0.06
N ASN A 224 27.16 14.48 0.32
CA ASN A 224 27.75 15.69 0.89
C ASN A 224 26.94 16.30 2.06
N GLY A 225 26.38 15.46 2.94
CA GLY A 225 25.58 15.89 4.08
C GLY A 225 24.16 16.36 3.74
N THR A 226 23.74 16.26 2.48
CA THR A 226 22.37 16.55 2.03
C THR A 226 21.62 15.25 1.78
N ILE A 227 20.43 15.13 2.38
CA ILE A 227 19.54 13.98 2.17
C ILE A 227 18.64 14.26 0.98
N HIS A 228 18.74 13.41 -0.05
CA HIS A 228 17.87 13.40 -1.21
C HIS A 228 16.75 12.39 -0.99
N ILE A 229 15.51 12.86 -1.12
CA ILE A 229 14.31 12.04 -1.02
C ILE A 229 13.57 12.10 -2.36
N GLY A 230 13.47 10.97 -3.03
CA GLY A 230 12.70 10.85 -4.26
C GLY A 230 11.21 11.13 -4.03
N ALA A 231 10.55 11.80 -4.98
CA ALA A 231 9.14 12.19 -4.89
C ALA A 231 8.17 11.01 -4.71
N THR A 232 8.51 9.82 -5.20
CA THR A 232 7.70 8.59 -5.06
C THR A 232 8.08 7.76 -3.85
N SER A 233 9.00 8.21 -3.00
CA SER A 233 9.31 7.54 -1.73
C SER A 233 8.10 7.59 -0.80
N THR A 234 7.72 6.43 -0.27
CA THR A 234 6.49 6.26 0.52
C THR A 234 6.71 6.70 1.95
N HIS A 235 5.65 7.08 2.66
CA HIS A 235 5.77 7.43 4.08
C HIS A 235 6.33 6.29 4.93
N SER A 236 6.01 5.03 4.61
CA SER A 236 6.62 3.86 5.26
C SER A 236 8.14 3.80 5.04
N GLN A 237 8.60 4.05 3.81
CA GLN A 237 10.03 4.11 3.53
C GLN A 237 10.72 5.23 4.32
N LEU A 238 10.10 6.41 4.44
CA LEU A 238 10.66 7.51 5.24
C LEU A 238 10.71 7.16 6.74
N THR A 239 9.71 6.46 7.28
CA THR A 239 9.67 6.01 8.67
C THR A 239 10.74 4.96 8.99
N GLU A 240 11.00 4.04 8.06
CA GLU A 240 11.91 2.92 8.29
C GLU A 240 13.37 3.23 7.91
N ASN A 241 13.61 4.24 7.07
CA ASN A 241 14.94 4.54 6.56
C ASN A 241 15.89 5.05 7.65
N ILE A 242 17.04 4.41 7.77
CA ILE A 242 18.04 4.72 8.81
C ILE A 242 18.57 6.15 8.72
N ILE A 243 18.79 6.69 7.52
CA ILE A 243 19.29 8.05 7.31
C ILE A 243 18.26 9.05 7.85
N ILE A 244 16.98 8.86 7.53
CA ILE A 244 15.90 9.73 8.01
C ILE A 244 15.76 9.62 9.53
N ARG A 245 15.78 8.41 10.09
CA ARG A 245 15.67 8.21 11.55
C ARG A 245 16.80 8.88 12.33
N GLU A 246 18.03 8.82 11.82
CA GLU A 246 19.20 9.38 12.50
C GLU A 246 19.33 10.89 12.31
N LYS A 247 19.04 11.40 11.12
CA LYS A 247 19.36 12.79 10.74
C LYS A 247 18.15 13.70 10.60
N ALA A 248 16.95 13.13 10.43
CA ALA A 248 15.70 13.86 10.27
C ALA A 248 14.56 13.19 11.07
N LEU A 249 14.82 12.88 12.35
CA LEU A 249 13.89 12.12 13.19
C LEU A 249 12.47 12.70 13.24
N SER A 250 12.34 14.03 13.26
CA SER A 250 11.04 14.71 13.21
C SER A 250 10.22 14.34 11.97
N LEU A 251 10.86 14.19 10.81
CA LEU A 251 10.21 13.76 9.58
C LEU A 251 9.81 12.28 9.64
N SER A 252 10.68 11.42 10.19
CA SER A 252 10.37 10.00 10.41
C SER A 252 9.13 9.82 11.29
N LEU A 253 9.07 10.55 12.41
CA LEU A 253 7.97 10.49 13.37
C LEU A 253 6.68 11.07 12.79
N ALA A 254 6.74 12.18 12.05
CA ALA A 254 5.57 12.70 11.36
C ALA A 254 5.04 11.69 10.34
N CYS A 255 5.93 11.10 9.53
CA CYS A 255 5.54 10.09 8.54
C CYS A 255 4.90 8.86 9.19
N SER A 256 5.35 8.43 10.38
CA SER A 256 4.77 7.26 11.06
C SER A 256 3.34 7.50 11.54
N MET A 257 2.93 8.76 11.71
CA MET A 257 1.59 9.14 12.17
C MET A 257 0.60 9.40 11.02
N ILE A 258 1.07 9.39 9.77
CA ILE A 258 0.22 9.65 8.60
C ILE A 258 -0.66 8.43 8.33
N GLY A 259 -1.96 8.59 8.49
CA GLY A 259 -2.94 7.54 8.18
C GLY A 259 -2.59 6.19 8.82
N THR A 260 -2.87 5.12 8.08
CA THR A 260 -2.65 3.73 8.52
C THR A 260 -1.45 3.13 7.77
N PRO A 261 -0.89 1.98 8.18
CA PRO A 261 0.21 1.34 7.44
C PRO A 261 -0.08 1.17 5.95
N GLN A 262 -1.31 0.83 5.58
CA GLN A 262 -1.72 0.69 4.18
C GLN A 262 -1.68 2.02 3.41
N ILE A 263 -2.08 3.12 4.06
CA ILE A 263 -1.93 4.47 3.48
C ILE A 263 -0.45 4.81 3.38
N ARG A 264 0.38 4.54 4.39
CA ARG A 264 1.80 4.89 4.36
C ARG A 264 2.60 4.10 3.33
N ASN A 265 2.19 2.87 3.02
CA ASN A 265 2.74 2.06 1.93
C ASN A 265 2.39 2.60 0.54
N MET A 266 1.38 3.44 0.44
CA MET A 266 0.89 4.01 -0.82
C MET A 266 1.29 5.47 -0.97
N GLY A 267 0.97 6.29 0.02
CA GLY A 267 1.19 7.73 0.08
C GLY A 267 2.67 8.05 0.00
N THR A 268 2.99 8.98 -0.88
CA THR A 268 4.35 9.38 -1.21
C THR A 268 4.61 10.80 -0.73
N ILE A 269 5.85 11.11 -0.35
CA ILE A 269 6.23 12.45 0.10
C ILE A 269 5.93 13.53 -0.96
N GLY A 270 6.19 13.26 -2.24
CA GLY A 270 5.91 14.21 -3.33
C GLY A 270 4.40 14.43 -3.50
N GLY A 271 3.61 13.35 -3.42
CA GLY A 271 2.15 13.45 -3.39
C GLY A 271 1.64 14.28 -2.21
N ASN A 272 2.19 14.10 -1.01
CA ASN A 272 1.82 14.86 0.18
C ASN A 272 2.13 16.37 0.02
N ILE A 273 3.29 16.71 -0.55
CA ILE A 273 3.68 18.09 -0.86
C ILE A 273 2.74 18.72 -1.91
N VAL A 274 2.53 18.07 -3.04
CA VAL A 274 1.74 18.61 -4.16
C VAL A 274 0.26 18.70 -3.82
N ASN A 275 -0.27 17.80 -2.99
CA ASN A 275 -1.65 17.89 -2.50
C ASN A 275 -1.89 19.15 -1.66
N ALA A 276 -0.84 19.68 -1.02
CA ALA A 276 -0.86 20.94 -0.28
C ALA A 276 -2.03 21.04 0.73
N SER A 277 -2.36 19.91 1.38
CA SER A 277 -3.36 19.90 2.44
C SER A 277 -2.91 20.79 3.61
N PRO A 278 -3.79 21.63 4.17
CA PRO A 278 -3.45 22.44 5.34
C PRO A 278 -3.14 21.59 6.58
N ALA A 279 -3.49 20.29 6.56
CA ALA A 279 -3.22 19.33 7.61
C ALA A 279 -2.12 18.32 7.24
N ALA A 280 -1.23 18.64 6.30
CA ALA A 280 -0.17 17.72 5.88
C ALA A 280 0.96 17.61 6.92
N ASP A 281 1.04 16.48 7.63
CA ASP A 281 1.96 16.28 8.75
C ASP A 281 3.44 16.23 8.37
N ALA A 282 3.79 15.84 7.13
CA ALA A 282 5.19 15.77 6.70
C ALA A 282 5.79 17.14 6.34
N ILE A 283 4.96 18.17 6.12
CA ILE A 283 5.42 19.49 5.68
C ILE A 283 6.12 20.28 6.78
N PRO A 284 5.61 20.38 8.03
CA PRO A 284 6.30 21.11 9.09
C PRO A 284 7.72 20.60 9.36
N PRO A 285 8.00 19.28 9.46
CA PRO A 285 9.37 18.79 9.57
C PRO A 285 10.25 19.17 8.39
N LEU A 286 9.75 19.10 7.15
CA LEU A 286 10.52 19.50 5.96
C LEU A 286 10.92 20.98 6.03
N LEU A 287 10.02 21.86 6.49
CA LEU A 287 10.30 23.28 6.66
C LEU A 287 11.37 23.54 7.73
N ILE A 288 11.32 22.82 8.85
CA ILE A 288 12.31 22.95 9.94
C ILE A 288 13.71 22.51 9.49
N HIS A 289 13.79 21.58 8.54
CA HIS A 289 15.05 21.11 7.94
C HIS A 289 15.49 21.92 6.72
N ASP A 290 14.88 23.09 6.47
CA ASP A 290 15.15 23.95 5.30
C ASP A 290 15.14 23.17 3.97
N ALA A 291 14.23 22.19 3.85
CA ALA A 291 14.19 21.31 2.70
C ALA A 291 13.88 22.07 1.40
N ILE A 292 14.59 21.72 0.33
CA ILE A 292 14.42 22.32 -1.00
C ILE A 292 13.66 21.34 -1.89
N CYS A 293 12.57 21.82 -2.50
CA CYS A 293 11.85 21.07 -3.53
C CYS A 293 12.47 21.35 -4.90
N ILE A 294 12.98 20.31 -5.57
CA ILE A 294 13.51 20.40 -6.93
C ILE A 294 12.36 20.15 -7.90
N LEU A 295 12.10 21.11 -8.78
CA LEU A 295 11.09 21.02 -9.83
C LEU A 295 11.79 20.80 -11.18
N GLU A 296 11.20 19.92 -11.99
CA GLU A 296 11.64 19.64 -13.35
C GLU A 296 10.47 19.84 -14.33
N SER A 297 10.77 20.26 -15.56
CA SER A 297 9.80 20.56 -16.61
C SER A 297 10.32 20.16 -17.99
#